data_AF-A0AAX3AMT6-F1
#
_entry.id   AF-A0AAX3AMT6-F1
#
_cell.length_a   1.000
_cell.length_b   1.000
_cell.length_c   1.000
_cell.angle_alpha   90.00
_cell.angle_beta   90.00
_cell.angle_gamma   90.00
#
_symmetry.space_group_name_H-M   'P 1'
#
loop_
_entity.id
_entity.type
_entity.pdbx_description
1 polymer ?
#
loop_
_entity_poly.entity_id
_entity_poly.type
_entity_poly.pdbx_seq_one_letter_code
_entity_poly.pdbx_strand_id
1 'polypeptide(L)' 'MPEETSRVFEIVEYPEGEKPDRECFKLQEEPVPELTDDDQVLVRTLYR' A
#
# COMPACT_ATOMS: atom_id res chain seq x y z
N MET A 1 8.78 -12.14 18.33
CA MET A 1 7.79 -12.38 17.26
C MET A 1 8.28 -11.59 16.06
N PRO A 2 8.26 -12.13 14.82
CA PRO A 2 8.60 -11.33 13.64
C PRO A 2 7.55 -10.22 13.47
N GLU A 3 7.99 -9.03 13.04
CA GLU A 3 7.12 -7.88 12.78
C GLU A 3 6.23 -8.18 11.56
N GLU A 4 4.94 -7.83 11.67
CA GLU A 4 3.98 -8.01 10.57
C GLU A 4 4.13 -6.85 9.56
N THR A 5 4.16 -7.17 8.26
CA THR A 5 4.31 -6.20 7.17
C THR A 5 3.12 -6.22 6.22
N SER A 6 2.85 -5.06 5.61
CA SER A 6 1.84 -4.84 4.56
C SER A 6 2.52 -4.66 3.21
N ARG A 7 1.88 -5.15 2.14
CA ARG A 7 2.34 -4.95 0.76
C ARG A 7 1.64 -3.74 0.17
N VAL A 8 2.42 -2.73 -0.23
CA VAL A 8 1.94 -1.45 -0.73
C VAL A 8 2.45 -1.23 -2.16
N PHE A 9 1.56 -0.75 -3.04
CA PHE A 9 1.96 -0.24 -4.35
C PHE A 9 2.12 1.28 -4.25
N GLU A 10 3.37 1.74 -4.29
CA GLU A 10 3.67 3.17 -4.32
C GLU A 10 3.69 3.67 -5.77
N ILE A 11 3.09 4.83 -6.03
CA ILE A 11 3.17 5.51 -7.33
C ILE A 11 4.51 6.24 -7.40
N VAL A 12 5.39 5.80 -8.30
CA VAL A 12 6.73 6.40 -8.48
C VAL A 12 6.77 7.41 -9.62
N GLU A 13 5.86 7.27 -10.59
CA GLU A 13 5.71 8.18 -11.71
C GLU A 13 4.22 8.31 -12.04
N TYR A 14 3.74 9.54 -12.13
CA TYR A 14 2.36 9.79 -12.56
C TYR A 14 2.30 9.69 -14.08
N PRO A 15 1.43 8.82 -14.64
CA PRO A 15 1.32 8.71 -16.08
C PRO A 15 0.80 10.03 -16.68
N GLU A 16 1.40 10.47 -17.78
CA GLU A 16 0.91 11.63 -18.53
C GLU A 16 -0.27 11.28 -19.47
N GLY A 17 -0.73 10.02 -19.49
CA GLY A 17 -1.80 9.50 -20.36
C GLY A 17 -2.90 8.71 -19.63
N GLU A 18 -3.85 8.15 -20.39
CA GLU A 18 -5.08 7.55 -19.81
C GLU A 18 -4.85 6.26 -18.99
N LYS A 19 -3.81 5.48 -19.28
CA LYS A 19 -3.55 4.21 -18.59
C LYS A 19 -2.13 4.19 -18.02
N PRO A 20 -1.98 4.07 -16.69
CA PRO A 20 -0.66 3.87 -16.10
C PRO A 20 -0.09 2.54 -16.54
N ASP A 21 1.17 2.57 -16.94
CA ASP A 21 1.96 1.37 -17.16
C ASP A 21 2.42 0.78 -15.82
N ARG A 22 2.89 -0.47 -15.85
CA ARG A 22 3.38 -1.15 -14.65
C ARG A 22 4.59 -0.42 -14.03
N GLU A 23 5.38 0.27 -14.85
CA GLU A 23 6.56 1.03 -14.43
C GLU A 23 6.20 2.25 -13.56
N CYS A 24 4.95 2.74 -13.63
CA CYS A 24 4.44 3.81 -12.77
C CYS A 24 4.33 3.39 -11.29
N PHE A 25 4.41 2.09 -10.98
CA PHE A 25 4.20 1.55 -9.64
C PHE A 25 5.39 0.72 -9.16
N LYS A 26 5.68 0.83 -7.87
CA LYS A 26 6.67 0.01 -7.17
C LYS A 26 6.02 -0.73 -6.01
N LEU A 27 6.14 -2.05 -6.01
CA LEU A 27 5.69 -2.90 -4.89
C LEU A 27 6.73 -2.88 -3.78
N GLN A 28 6.29 -2.58 -2.56
CA GLN A 28 7.14 -2.50 -1.36
C GLN A 28 6.47 -3.20 -0.18
N GLU A 29 7.29 -3.60 0.80
CA GLU A 29 6.83 -4.13 2.08
C GLU A 29 7.10 -3.08 3.15
N GLU A 30 6.05 -2.65 3.84
CA GLU A 30 6.09 -1.65 4.91
C GLU A 30 5.56 -2.26 6.21
N PRO A 31 5.95 -1.75 7.39
CA PRO A 31 5.31 -2.17 8.63
C PRO A 31 3.81 -1.89 8.58
N VAL A 32 3.01 -2.75 9.21
CA VAL A 32 1.57 -2.48 9.37
C VAL A 32 1.41 -1.16 10.14
N PRO A 33 0.59 -0.21 9.65
CA PRO A 33 0.41 1.07 10.31
C PRO A 33 -0.21 0.90 11.69
N GLU A 34 0.26 1.68 12.66
CA GLU A 34 -0.35 1.80 13.98
C GLU A 34 -1.57 2.72 13.92
N LEU A 35 -2.59 2.42 14.73
CA LEU A 35 -3.76 3.27 14.86
C LEU A 35 -3.38 4.50 15.67
N THR A 36 -3.64 5.68 15.09
CA THR A 36 -3.26 6.98 15.68
C THR A 36 -4.42 7.67 16.37
N ASP A 37 -5.66 7.32 16.01
CA ASP A 37 -6.90 7.83 16.60
C ASP A 37 -7.84 6.68 16.98
N ASP A 38 -8.67 6.88 18.00
CA ASP A 38 -9.58 5.85 18.55
C ASP A 38 -10.70 5.43 17.58
N ASP A 39 -10.98 6.24 16.54
CA ASP A 39 -11.98 5.96 15.51
C ASP A 39 -11.40 5.29 14.26
N GLN A 40 -10.07 5.10 14.20
CA GLN A 40 -9.43 4.38 13.12
C GLN A 40 -9.58 2.87 13.28
N VAL A 41 -9.73 2.17 12.16
CA VAL A 41 -9.78 0.71 12.12
C VAL A 41 -8.79 0.17 11.09
N LEU A 42 -8.04 -0.87 11.48
CA LEU A 42 -7.14 -1.55 10.56
C LEU A 42 -7.94 -2.55 9.72
N VAL A 43 -7.88 -2.40 8.40
CA VAL A 43 -8.60 -3.28 7.46
C VAL A 43 -7.60 -4.09 6.64
N ARG A 44 -7.77 -5.41 6.64
CA ARG A 44 -6.99 -6.31 5.78
C ARG A 44 -7.72 -6.51 4.45
N THR A 45 -7.17 -5.96 3.37
CA THR A 45 -7.74 -6.15 2.03
C THR A 45 -7.49 -7.57 1.55
N LEU A 46 -8.57 -8.29 1.26
CA LEU A 46 -8.55 -9.65 0.69
C LEU A 46 -8.98 -9.56 -0.78
N TYR A 47 -8.11 -9.93 -1.72
CA TYR A 47 -8.45 -10.02 -3.14
C TYR A 47 -8.88 -11.46 -3.47
N ARG A 48 -9.95 -11.63 -4.26
CA ARG A 48 -10.42 -12.92 -4.81
C ARG A 48 -10.14 -12.99 -6.30
#